data_AF-A0AAW4ZT72-F1
#
_entry.id   AF-A0AAW4ZT72-F1
#
_cell.length_a   1.000
_cell.length_b   1.000
_cell.length_c   1.000
_cell.angle_alpha   90.00
_cell.angle_beta   90.00
_cell.angle_gamma   90.00
#
_symmetry.space_group_name_H-M   'P 1'
#
loop_
_entity.id
_entity.type
_entity.pdbx_description
1 polymer ?
#
loop_
_entity_poly.entity_id
_entity_poly.type
_entity_poly.pdbx_seq_one_letter_code
_entity_poly.pdbx_strand_id
1 'polypeptide(L)'
;MTQLSLEAIHQQLEERNFIAEKVRIVTVEAMDPEVLAACTTTENETFYNSYMNVIYCRGDRYVLGYRCNEATIIDQAIIFKDGKYYDPTLQANGEGEFKSYPFAVLAEFKVFDMMTHAKNNKDFPPDVDFLYTRKKHFKNVMR
;
A
#
# COMPACT_ATOMS: atom_id res chain seq x y z
N MET A 1 -3.56 20.81 2.26
CA MET A 1 -4.01 19.41 2.34
C MET A 1 -5.03 19.32 3.44
N THR A 2 -6.24 18.85 3.12
CA THR A 2 -7.31 18.69 4.09
C THR A 2 -7.30 17.22 4.49
N GLN A 3 -6.88 16.91 5.70
CA GLN A 3 -6.97 15.55 6.21
C GLN A 3 -8.45 15.18 6.32
N LEU A 4 -8.85 14.07 5.68
CA LEU A 4 -10.23 13.59 5.78
C LEU A 4 -10.55 13.22 7.23
N SER A 5 -11.80 13.45 7.65
CA SER A 5 -12.31 12.87 8.89
C SER A 5 -12.43 11.35 8.73
N LEU A 6 -12.38 10.62 9.84
CA LEU A 6 -12.56 9.17 9.85
C LEU A 6 -13.90 8.76 9.22
N GLU A 7 -14.96 9.53 9.50
CA GLU A 7 -16.30 9.34 8.94
C GLU A 7 -16.30 9.45 7.41
N ALA A 8 -15.59 10.45 6.85
CA ALA A 8 -15.47 10.61 5.40
C ALA A 8 -14.68 9.45 4.77
N ILE A 9 -13.62 8.97 5.43
CA ILE A 9 -12.86 7.79 4.96
C ILE A 9 -13.76 6.55 4.96
N HIS A 10 -14.51 6.32 6.03
CA HIS A 10 -15.44 5.19 6.10
C HIS A 10 -16.50 5.24 5.01
N GLN A 11 -17.10 6.42 4.79
CA GLN A 11 -18.07 6.59 3.71
C GLN A 11 -17.48 6.22 2.35
N GLN A 12 -16.27 6.70 2.03
CA GLN A 12 -15.62 6.38 0.75
C GLN A 12 -15.26 4.90 0.60
N LEU A 13 -14.93 4.21 1.69
CA LEU A 13 -14.71 2.76 1.68
C LEU A 13 -16.02 1.99 1.44
N GLU A 14 -17.10 2.41 2.08
CA GLU A 14 -18.45 1.84 1.93
C GLU A 14 -18.99 2.00 0.51
N GLU A 15 -18.80 3.18 -0.11
CA GLU A 15 -19.14 3.45 -1.52
C GLU A 15 -18.41 2.53 -2.50
N ARG A 16 -17.26 1.98 -2.09
CA ARG A 16 -16.46 0.99 -2.83
C ARG A 16 -16.78 -0.46 -2.46
N ASN A 17 -17.86 -0.72 -1.72
CA ASN A 17 -18.30 -2.03 -1.25
C ASN A 17 -17.36 -2.71 -0.23
N PHE A 18 -16.52 -1.94 0.46
CA PHE A 18 -15.80 -2.43 1.64
C PHE A 18 -16.66 -2.31 2.90
N ILE A 19 -16.39 -3.16 3.89
CA ILE A 19 -16.96 -3.06 5.22
C ILE A 19 -16.00 -2.18 6.03
N ALA A 20 -16.26 -0.87 6.08
CA ALA A 20 -15.28 0.11 6.57
C ALA A 20 -14.81 -0.20 7.99
N GLU A 21 -15.70 -0.64 8.88
CA GLU A 21 -15.40 -1.01 10.27
C GLU A 21 -14.37 -2.16 10.41
N LYS A 22 -14.20 -2.96 9.35
CA LYS A 22 -13.26 -4.09 9.33
C LYS A 22 -11.99 -3.77 8.56
N VAL A 23 -11.92 -2.61 7.91
CA VAL A 23 -10.72 -2.13 7.23
C VAL A 23 -9.84 -1.45 8.27
N ARG A 24 -8.58 -1.85 8.33
CA ARG A 24 -7.64 -1.27 9.29
C ARG A 24 -7.03 0.01 8.73
N ILE A 25 -7.13 1.11 9.47
CA ILE A 25 -6.48 2.38 9.13
C ILE A 25 -5.18 2.48 9.92
N VAL A 26 -4.09 2.79 9.21
CA VAL A 26 -2.74 2.94 9.76
C VAL A 26 -2.14 4.28 9.35
N THR A 27 -1.08 4.71 10.02
CA THR A 27 -0.29 5.87 9.59
C THR A 27 0.90 5.41 8.77
N VAL A 28 1.06 6.00 7.58
CA VAL A 28 2.29 5.87 6.78
C VAL A 28 3.26 6.94 7.26
N GLU A 29 4.42 6.51 7.71
CA GLU A 29 5.46 7.36 8.29
C GLU A 29 6.56 7.67 7.28
N ALA A 30 7.34 8.73 7.54
CA ALA A 30 8.57 8.97 6.82
C ALA A 30 9.60 7.88 7.16
N MET A 31 10.19 7.30 6.13
CA MET A 31 11.34 6.40 6.25
C MET A 31 12.61 7.21 6.54
N ASP A 32 13.52 6.63 7.31
CA ASP A 32 14.84 7.21 7.54
C ASP A 32 15.60 7.38 6.19
N PRO A 33 16.31 8.50 5.94
CA PRO A 33 17.01 8.73 4.68
C PRO A 33 17.98 7.61 4.27
N GLU A 34 18.69 6.99 5.22
CA GLU A 34 19.65 5.91 4.92
C GLU A 34 18.92 4.64 4.50
N VAL A 35 17.79 4.34 5.15
CA VAL A 35 16.94 3.18 4.82
C VAL A 35 16.21 3.41 3.50
N LEU A 36 15.76 4.64 3.25
CA LEU A 36 15.12 5.06 2.00
C LEU A 36 16.10 4.90 0.84
N ALA A 37 17.35 5.35 0.99
CA ALA A 37 18.39 5.16 -0.01
C ALA A 37 18.53 3.68 -0.38
N ALA A 38 18.57 2.77 0.59
CA ALA A 38 18.64 1.33 0.30
C ALA A 38 17.41 0.75 -0.42
N CYS A 39 16.27 1.45 -0.39
CA CYS A 39 15.06 1.11 -1.15
C CYS A 39 15.07 1.72 -2.57
N THR A 40 16.01 2.61 -2.87
CA THR A 40 16.02 3.47 -4.07
C THR A 40 17.35 3.51 -4.84
N THR A 41 18.43 2.88 -4.36
CA THR A 41 19.80 3.08 -4.88
C THR A 41 20.27 2.17 -6.04
N THR A 42 19.42 1.35 -6.67
CA THR A 42 19.88 0.55 -7.82
C THR A 42 19.77 1.38 -9.12
N GLU A 43 20.89 1.97 -9.56
CA GLU A 43 21.00 2.68 -10.84
C GLU A 43 20.66 1.75 -12.04
N ASN A 44 19.95 2.31 -13.02
CA ASN A 44 19.47 1.71 -14.29
C ASN A 44 18.24 0.79 -14.28
N GLU A 45 17.54 0.66 -13.15
CA GLU A 45 16.23 0.00 -13.09
C GLU A 45 15.28 0.83 -12.22
N THR A 46 14.61 1.81 -12.82
CA THR A 46 13.57 2.59 -12.15
C THR A 46 12.32 1.71 -11.91
N PHE A 47 12.44 0.69 -11.05
CA PHE A 47 11.35 -0.18 -10.60
C PHE A 47 11.09 0.08 -9.10
N TYR A 48 10.87 1.35 -8.74
CA TYR A 48 10.57 1.76 -7.36
C TYR A 48 9.10 1.52 -7.01
N ASN A 49 8.60 0.30 -7.20
CA ASN A 49 7.26 -0.06 -6.75
C ASN A 49 7.39 -0.85 -5.44
N SER A 50 6.48 -0.60 -4.49
CA SER A 50 6.47 -1.22 -3.15
C SER A 50 6.65 -2.75 -3.16
N TYR A 51 6.23 -3.44 -4.23
CA TYR A 51 6.41 -4.89 -4.33
C TYR A 51 7.88 -5.32 -4.54
N MET A 52 8.68 -4.57 -5.29
CA MET A 52 10.10 -4.90 -5.54
C MET A 52 10.89 -4.79 -4.24
N ASN A 53 10.59 -3.76 -3.45
CA ASN A 53 11.16 -3.61 -2.11
C ASN A 53 10.86 -4.84 -1.23
N VAL A 54 9.72 -5.49 -1.41
CA VAL A 54 9.39 -6.71 -0.66
C VAL A 54 10.14 -7.91 -1.22
N ILE A 55 10.18 -8.11 -2.55
CA ILE A 55 10.93 -9.19 -3.20
C ILE A 55 12.42 -9.17 -2.82
N TYR A 56 13.03 -7.98 -2.75
CA TYR A 56 14.43 -7.81 -2.38
C TYR A 56 14.66 -7.68 -0.86
N CYS A 57 13.69 -8.08 -0.03
CA CYS A 57 13.78 -8.07 1.43
C CYS A 57 14.11 -6.68 2.02
N ARG A 58 13.73 -5.61 1.33
CA ARG A 58 13.78 -4.22 1.83
C ARG A 58 12.53 -3.84 2.61
N GLY A 59 11.41 -4.54 2.40
CA GLY A 59 10.20 -4.55 3.22
C GLY A 59 9.73 -5.97 3.52
N ASP A 60 8.99 -6.15 4.61
CA ASP A 60 8.51 -7.46 5.07
C ASP A 60 7.23 -7.89 4.36
N ARG A 61 6.36 -6.92 4.05
CA ARG A 61 5.07 -7.14 3.38
C ARG A 61 4.77 -6.05 2.38
N TYR A 62 4.19 -6.45 1.26
CA TYR A 62 3.55 -5.57 0.30
C TYR A 62 2.14 -5.29 0.79
N VAL A 63 1.83 -4.03 1.04
CA VAL A 63 0.58 -3.61 1.67
C VAL A 63 -0.24 -2.88 0.62
N LEU A 64 -1.40 -3.44 0.30
CA LEU A 64 -2.30 -2.92 -0.72
C LEU A 64 -3.49 -2.24 -0.06
N GLY A 65 -3.88 -1.08 -0.59
CA GLY A 65 -5.00 -0.34 -0.04
C GLY A 65 -5.17 1.06 -0.60
N TYR A 66 -5.63 1.98 0.24
CA TYR A 66 -5.95 3.33 -0.18
C TYR A 66 -5.26 4.38 0.69
N ARG A 67 -4.72 5.42 0.03
CA ARG A 67 -4.28 6.65 0.68
C ARG A 67 -5.48 7.54 0.99
N CYS A 68 -5.56 8.03 2.23
CA CYS A 68 -6.76 8.68 2.77
C CYS A 68 -6.55 10.17 3.16
N ASN A 69 -5.74 10.91 2.42
CA ASN A 69 -5.39 12.31 2.72
C ASN A 69 -5.87 13.34 1.68
N GLU A 70 -6.61 12.90 0.66
CA GLU A 70 -7.17 13.74 -0.39
C GLU A 70 -8.71 13.71 -0.34
N ALA A 71 -9.37 14.59 -1.10
CA ALA A 71 -10.83 14.58 -1.23
C ALA A 71 -11.38 13.24 -1.71
N THR A 72 -10.61 12.52 -2.53
CA THR A 72 -10.89 11.15 -2.96
C THR A 72 -9.76 10.23 -2.53
N ILE A 73 -10.10 9.07 -1.95
CA ILE A 73 -9.10 8.05 -1.67
C ILE A 73 -8.43 7.55 -2.96
N ILE A 74 -7.11 7.36 -2.89
CA ILE A 74 -6.26 7.01 -4.04
C ILE A 74 -5.75 5.58 -3.83
N ASP A 75 -5.89 4.73 -4.84
CA ASP A 75 -5.28 3.39 -4.83
C ASP A 75 -3.77 3.55 -4.77
N GLN A 76 -3.17 2.92 -3.77
CA GLN A 76 -1.75 3.03 -3.51
C GLN A 76 -1.29 1.75 -2.81
N ALA A 77 -0.07 1.33 -3.13
CA ALA A 77 0.60 0.27 -2.39
C ALA A 77 1.81 0.79 -1.65
N ILE A 78 1.97 0.35 -0.41
CA ILE A 78 3.05 0.73 0.49
C ILE A 78 3.77 -0.54 0.97
N ILE A 79 4.80 -0.39 1.79
CA ILE A 79 5.46 -1.51 2.45
C ILE A 79 5.24 -1.47 3.95
N PHE A 80 5.18 -2.64 4.56
CA PHE A 80 5.32 -2.81 6.00
C PHE A 80 6.73 -3.30 6.30
N LYS A 81 7.38 -2.70 7.29
CA LYS A 81 8.73 -3.04 7.72
C LYS A 81 8.90 -2.71 9.20
N ASP A 82 9.45 -3.63 9.99
CA ASP A 82 9.85 -3.38 11.38
C ASP A 82 8.72 -2.77 12.26
N GLY A 83 7.47 -3.20 12.04
CA GLY A 83 6.33 -2.71 12.82
C GLY A 83 5.64 -1.46 12.26
N LYS A 84 6.17 -0.88 11.18
CA LYS A 84 5.72 0.41 10.61
C LYS A 84 5.39 0.32 9.13
N TYR A 85 4.70 1.33 8.62
CA TYR A 85 4.23 1.42 7.24
C TYR A 85 4.89 2.60 6.53
N TYR A 86 5.34 2.38 5.31
CA TYR A 86 6.15 3.34 4.55
C TYR A 86 5.81 3.33 3.07
N ASP A 87 5.83 4.51 2.45
CA ASP A 87 5.73 4.67 1.00
C ASP A 87 7.05 5.19 0.43
N PRO A 88 8.04 4.31 0.22
CA PRO A 88 9.36 4.71 -0.26
C PRO A 88 9.28 5.31 -1.66
N THR A 89 8.32 4.88 -2.48
CA THR A 89 8.10 5.41 -3.83
C THR A 89 7.68 6.86 -3.78
N LEU A 90 6.66 7.19 -2.97
CA LEU A 90 6.20 8.56 -2.83
C LEU A 90 7.23 9.43 -2.13
N GLN A 91 7.93 8.90 -1.12
CA GLN A 91 8.97 9.65 -0.40
C GLN A 91 10.18 9.97 -1.27
N ALA A 92 10.61 9.04 -2.14
CA ALA A 92 11.76 9.25 -3.01
C ALA A 92 11.46 10.18 -4.19
N ASN A 93 10.23 10.12 -4.72
CA ASN A 93 9.81 10.91 -5.89
C ASN A 93 9.11 12.23 -5.52
N GLY A 94 8.82 12.45 -4.23
CA GLY A 94 8.12 13.63 -3.76
C GLY A 94 8.99 14.88 -3.85
N GLU A 95 8.39 15.98 -4.33
CA GLU A 95 9.01 17.30 -4.22
C GLU A 95 8.77 17.86 -2.81
N GLY A 96 9.82 17.92 -1.99
CA GLY A 96 9.79 18.48 -0.63
C GLY A 96 9.70 17.43 0.48
N GLU A 97 9.37 17.89 1.69
CA GLU A 97 9.33 17.03 2.89
C GLU A 97 8.14 16.07 2.84
N PHE A 98 8.40 14.78 3.05
CA PHE A 98 7.36 13.76 3.14
C PHE A 98 6.45 14.02 4.34
N LYS A 99 5.14 14.00 4.09
CA LYS A 99 4.12 14.18 5.13
C LYS A 99 3.45 12.85 5.41
N SER A 100 3.47 12.43 6.67
CA SER A 100 2.74 11.24 7.12
C SER A 100 1.25 11.36 6.81
N TYR A 101 0.61 10.24 6.46
CA TYR A 101 -0.81 10.21 6.10
C TYR A 101 -1.51 8.93 6.56
N PRO A 102 -2.85 8.98 6.75
CA PRO A 102 -3.64 7.79 7.01
C PRO A 102 -3.78 6.93 5.75
N PHE A 103 -3.73 5.61 5.93
CA PHE A 103 -3.86 4.62 4.88
C PHE A 103 -4.77 3.47 5.31
N ALA A 104 -5.71 3.09 4.45
CA ALA A 104 -6.64 2.00 4.67
C ALA A 104 -6.07 0.69 4.10
N VAL A 105 -5.67 -0.24 4.97
CA VAL A 105 -5.07 -1.52 4.60
C VAL A 105 -6.16 -2.52 4.23
N LEU A 106 -6.15 -2.97 2.97
CA LEU A 106 -7.09 -3.96 2.45
C LEU A 106 -6.50 -5.37 2.47
N ALA A 107 -5.22 -5.50 2.10
CA ALA A 107 -4.53 -6.78 2.07
C ALA A 107 -3.02 -6.61 2.27
N GLU A 108 -2.37 -7.67 2.73
CA GLU A 108 -0.92 -7.73 2.87
C GLU A 108 -0.39 -9.02 2.30
N PHE A 109 0.72 -8.93 1.57
CA PHE A 109 1.33 -10.06 0.88
C PHE A 109 2.80 -10.18 1.31
N LYS A 110 3.24 -11.38 1.67
CA LYS A 110 4.66 -11.67 1.90
C LYS A 110 5.33 -12.03 0.58
N VAL A 111 6.67 -12.11 0.60
CA VAL A 111 7.48 -12.50 -0.57
C VAL A 111 6.97 -13.80 -1.22
N PHE A 112 6.69 -14.83 -0.43
CA PHE A 112 6.20 -16.11 -0.97
C PHE A 112 4.86 -15.97 -1.70
N ASP A 113 3.93 -15.17 -1.14
CA ASP A 113 2.64 -14.91 -1.77
C ASP A 113 2.84 -14.18 -3.10
N MET A 114 3.70 -13.15 -3.11
CA MET A 114 4.07 -12.41 -4.31
C MET A 114 4.68 -13.31 -5.39
N MET A 115 5.65 -14.15 -5.04
CA MET A 115 6.30 -15.08 -5.96
C MET A 115 5.33 -16.14 -6.49
N THR A 116 4.37 -16.58 -5.67
CA THR A 116 3.32 -17.52 -6.08
C THR A 116 2.35 -16.86 -7.07
N HIS A 117 2.01 -15.58 -6.86
CA HIS A 117 1.16 -14.84 -7.78
C HIS A 117 1.88 -14.51 -9.09
N ALA A 118 3.15 -14.12 -9.06
CA ALA A 118 3.97 -13.85 -10.25
C ALA A 118 4.06 -15.06 -11.19
N LYS A 119 4.14 -16.29 -10.63
CA LYS A 119 4.21 -17.52 -11.44
C LYS A 119 2.89 -17.90 -12.12
N ASN A 120 1.76 -17.48 -11.55
CA ASN A 120 0.42 -17.93 -11.95
C ASN A 120 -0.42 -16.84 -12.64
N ASN A 121 0.03 -15.59 -12.67
CA ASN A 121 -0.77 -14.45 -13.12
C ASN A 121 0.01 -13.47 -14.00
N LYS A 122 -0.65 -12.89 -15.02
CA LYS A 122 -0.08 -11.82 -15.87
C LYS A 122 -0.12 -10.45 -15.20
N ASP A 123 -1.04 -10.24 -14.26
CA ASP A 123 -1.25 -8.97 -13.57
C ASP A 123 -0.46 -8.96 -12.23
N PHE A 124 0.87 -9.06 -12.34
CA PHE A 124 1.78 -8.95 -11.21
C PHE A 124 2.45 -7.57 -11.23
N PRO A 125 2.46 -6.82 -10.11
CA PRO A 125 1.99 -7.16 -8.75
C PRO A 125 0.46 -7.10 -8.57
N PRO A 126 -0.11 -7.69 -7.50
CA PRO A 126 -1.51 -7.48 -7.14
C PRO A 126 -1.84 -6.00 -6.91
N ASP A 127 -2.98 -5.56 -7.40
CA ASP A 127 -3.59 -4.24 -7.20
C ASP A 127 -4.99 -4.37 -6.56
N VAL A 128 -5.69 -3.26 -6.35
CA VAL A 128 -7.03 -3.32 -5.74
C VAL A 128 -8.01 -4.09 -6.63
N ASP A 129 -7.90 -4.00 -7.96
CA ASP A 129 -8.74 -4.75 -8.90
C ASP A 129 -8.61 -6.26 -8.69
N PHE A 130 -7.40 -6.75 -8.39
CA PHE A 130 -7.18 -8.14 -7.99
C PHE A 130 -8.08 -8.57 -6.81
N LEU A 131 -8.29 -7.72 -5.80
CA LEU A 131 -9.16 -8.04 -4.67
C LEU A 131 -10.62 -8.24 -5.10
N TYR A 132 -11.12 -7.40 -6.02
CA TYR A 132 -12.47 -7.55 -6.57
C TYR A 132 -12.62 -8.83 -7.39
N THR A 133 -11.61 -9.23 -8.18
CA THR A 133 -11.65 -10.52 -8.91
C THR A 133 -11.65 -11.73 -7.96
N ARG A 134 -11.10 -11.57 -6.75
CA ARG A 134 -10.98 -12.61 -5.72
C ARG A 134 -11.92 -12.42 -4.54
N LYS A 135 -12.97 -11.59 -4.69
CA LYS A 135 -13.94 -11.20 -3.64
C LYS A 135 -14.37 -12.34 -2.70
N LYS A 136 -14.57 -13.56 -3.22
CA LYS A 136 -14.94 -14.75 -2.42
C LYS A 136 -13.95 -15.07 -1.28
N HIS A 137 -12.69 -14.67 -1.40
CA HIS A 137 -11.63 -14.86 -0.41
C HIS A 137 -11.51 -13.70 0.58
N PHE A 138 -12.13 -12.54 0.30
CA PHE A 138 -12.04 -11.30 1.08
C PHE A 138 -13.39 -10.87 1.68
N LYS A 139 -14.33 -11.82 1.89
CA LYS A 139 -15.68 -11.58 2.43
C LYS A 139 -15.70 -10.95 3.82
N ASN A 140 -14.59 -11.01 4.54
CA ASN A 140 -14.42 -10.37 5.83
C ASN A 140 -14.30 -8.84 5.71
N VAL A 141 -13.80 -8.30 4.60
CA VAL A 141 -13.59 -6.86 4.39
C VAL A 141 -14.35 -6.31 3.18
N MET A 142 -14.93 -7.16 2.33
CA MET A 142 -15.72 -6.79 1.15
C MET A 142 -17.12 -7.42 1.20
N ARG A 143 -18.15 -6.65 0.81
CA ARG A 143 -19.54 -7.10 0.66
C ARG A 143 -19.78 -7.66 -0.72
#